data_AF-A0A8T4VSZ3-F1
#
_entry.id   AF-A0A8T4VSZ3-F1
#
_cell.length_a   1.000
_cell.length_b   1.000
_cell.length_c   1.000
_cell.angle_alpha   90.00
_cell.angle_beta   90.00
_cell.angle_gamma   90.00
#
_symmetry.space_group_name_H-M   'P 1'
#
loop_
_entity.id
_entity.type
_entity.pdbx_description
1 polymer ?
#
loop_
_entity_poly.entity_id
_entity_poly.type
_entity_poly.pdbx_seq_one_letter_code
_entity_poly.pdbx_strand_id
1 'polypeptide(L)' 'MDKNKIIKISQVKSKDRIIFPKPVRTEMNIKEGDHIAFIKDGGPGVRVQKASFENFDEYNNHK' A
#
# COMPACT_ATOMS: atom_id res chain seq x y z
N MET A 1 -14.56 2.45 16.27
CA MET A 1 -13.78 3.26 15.31
C MET A 1 -12.34 3.23 15.77
N ASP A 2 -11.54 2.30 15.24
CA ASP A 2 -10.15 2.19 15.69
C ASP A 2 -9.26 3.20 15.00
N LYS A 3 -8.57 3.95 15.86
CA LYS A 3 -7.65 5.03 15.58
C LYS A 3 -6.48 4.50 14.75
N ASN A 4 -6.13 5.22 13.69
CA ASN A 4 -4.97 4.97 12.84
C ASN A 4 -3.74 4.54 13.66
N LYS A 5 -3.51 3.23 13.75
CA LYS A 5 -2.38 2.65 14.47
C LYS A 5 -1.16 2.75 13.57
N ILE A 6 -0.21 3.61 13.94
CA ILE A 6 1.06 3.70 13.23
C ILE A 6 1.84 2.40 13.49
N ILE A 7 1.86 1.51 12.51
CA ILE A 7 2.57 0.21 12.62
C ILE A 7 4.09 0.41 12.55
N LYS A 8 4.57 1.34 11.71
CA LYS A 8 5.99 1.72 11.59
C LYS A 8 6.18 2.97 10.73
N ILE A 9 7.17 3.80 11.06
CA ILE A 9 7.71 4.88 10.21
C ILE A 9 9.03 4.38 9.58
N SER A 10 9.26 4.64 8.29
CA SER A 10 10.49 4.24 7.59
C SER A 10 10.96 5.36 6.67
N GLN A 11 12.28 5.58 6.62
CA GLN A 11 12.89 6.54 5.69
C GLN A 11 13.00 5.90 4.31
N VAL A 12 12.57 6.61 3.27
CA VAL A 12 12.83 6.22 1.88
C VAL A 12 14.33 6.38 1.63
N LYS A 13 15.04 5.26 1.49
CA LYS A 13 16.46 5.23 1.06
C LYS A 13 16.46 4.90 -0.44
N SER A 14 16.88 5.85 -1.26
CA SER A 14 16.63 5.93 -2.71
C SER A 14 17.10 4.74 -3.55
N LYS A 15 16.17 4.25 -4.40
CA LYS A 15 16.28 3.70 -5.77
C LYS A 15 14.88 3.19 -6.17
N ASP A 16 13.89 4.09 -6.10
CA ASP A 16 12.48 3.86 -6.46
C ASP A 16 11.76 2.71 -5.73
N ARG A 17 12.31 2.26 -4.59
CA ARG A 17 11.74 1.14 -3.83
C ARG A 17 11.37 1.56 -2.42
N ILE A 18 10.13 1.26 -2.06
CA ILE A 18 9.65 1.28 -0.67
C ILE A 18 9.63 -0.17 -0.22
N ILE A 19 10.29 -0.45 0.90
CA ILE A 19 10.29 -1.79 1.50
C ILE A 19 9.19 -1.83 2.53
N PHE A 20 8.25 -2.78 2.41
CA PHE A 20 7.32 -3.08 3.49
C PHE A 20 8.08 -3.77 4.63
N PRO A 21 8.14 -3.14 5.83
CA PRO A 21 8.75 -3.78 6.98
C PRO A 21 8.08 -5.11 7.30
N LYS A 22 8.83 -6.07 7.86
CA LYS A 22 8.29 -7.39 8.26
C LYS A 22 6.98 -7.29 9.07
N PRO A 23 6.85 -6.41 10.10
CA PRO A 23 5.59 -6.28 10.85
C PRO A 23 4.41 -5.87 9.97
N VAL A 24 4.62 -4.95 9.02
CA VAL A 24 3.57 -4.50 8.10
C VAL A 24 3.15 -5.63 7.16
N ARG A 25 4.11 -6.40 6.63
CA ARG A 25 3.80 -7.55 5.76
C ARG A 25 3.01 -8.63 6.49
N THR A 26 3.37 -8.93 7.74
CA THR A 26 2.67 -9.92 8.56
C THR A 26 1.26 -9.47 8.88
N GLU A 27 1.09 -8.24 9.39
CA GLU A 27 -0.23 -7.69 9.76
C GLU A 27 -1.17 -7.63 8.54
N MET A 28 -0.64 -7.19 7.39
CA MET A 28 -1.44 -7.01 6.17
C MET A 28 -1.48 -8.24 5.26
N ASN A 29 -0.87 -9.36 5.67
CA ASN A 29 -0.76 -10.60 4.90
C ASN A 29 -0.28 -10.38 3.45
N ILE A 30 0.76 -9.56 3.29
CA ILE A 30 1.41 -9.27 1.99
C ILE A 30 2.48 -10.32 1.71
N LYS A 31 2.34 -11.01 0.58
CA LYS A 31 3.21 -12.09 0.09
C LYS A 31 3.84 -11.71 -1.25
N GLU A 32 4.85 -12.48 -1.65
CA GLU A 32 5.46 -12.35 -2.97
C GLU A 32 4.41 -12.64 -4.07
N GLY A 33 4.41 -11.83 -5.13
CA GLY A 33 3.42 -11.89 -6.20
C GLY A 33 2.12 -11.11 -5.95
N ASP A 34 1.88 -10.60 -4.74
CA ASP A 34 0.74 -9.74 -4.47
C ASP A 34 0.90 -8.38 -5.19
N HIS A 35 -0.21 -7.88 -5.74
CA HIS A 35 -0.29 -6.53 -6.28
C HIS A 35 -0.62 -5.52 -5.18
N ILE A 36 -0.02 -4.33 -5.27
CA ILE A 36 -0.20 -3.23 -4.33
C ILE A 36 -0.67 -2.00 -5.09
N ALA A 37 -1.79 -1.43 -4.66
CA ALA A 37 -2.34 -0.20 -5.19
C ALA A 37 -1.87 1.01 -4.37
N PHE A 38 -1.51 2.07 -5.08
CA PHE A 38 -1.13 3.38 -4.53
C PHE A 38 -2.23 4.37 -4.88
N ILE A 39 -2.93 4.89 -3.87
CA ILE A 39 -4.12 5.73 -4.04
C ILE A 39 -3.83 7.12 -3.48
N LYS A 40 -4.11 8.15 -4.30
CA LYS A 40 -4.09 9.55 -3.87
C LYS A 40 -5.47 9.91 -3.33
N ASP A 41 -5.56 10.28 -2.06
CA ASP A 41 -6.83 10.55 -1.36
C ASP A 41 -7.06 12.03 -1.04
N GLY A 42 -6.41 12.93 -1.79
CA GLY A 42 -6.57 14.38 -1.65
C GLY A 42 -5.71 15.02 -0.55
N GLY A 43 -5.03 14.22 0.28
CA GLY A 43 -4.09 14.70 1.29
C GLY A 43 -2.62 14.71 0.84
N PRO A 44 -1.70 15.20 1.71
CA PRO A 44 -0.26 15.06 1.51
C PRO A 44 0.16 13.62 1.83
N GLY A 45 -0.08 12.70 0.89
CA GLY A 45 0.25 11.31 1.10
C GLY A 45 -0.22 10.39 -0.03
N VAL A 46 0.13 9.12 0.12
CA VAL A 46 -0.38 8.04 -0.71
C VAL A 46 -0.85 6.94 0.23
N ARG A 47 -2.11 6.55 0.09
CA ARG A 47 -2.64 5.37 0.76
C ARG A 47 -2.22 4.15 -0.03
N VAL A 48 -1.70 3.15 0.68
CA VAL A 48 -1.26 1.89 0.07
C VAL A 48 -2.20 0.79 0.50
N GLN A 49 -2.74 0.03 -0.45
CA GLN A 49 -3.62 -1.10 -0.18
C GLN A 49 -3.21 -2.32 -1.00
N LYS A 50 -3.42 -3.52 -0.44
CA LYS A 50 -3.32 -4.75 -1.23
C LYS A 50 -4.44 -4.75 -2.26
N ALA A 51 -4.12 -5.00 -3.53
CA ALA A 51 -5.10 -5.00 -4.59
C ALA A 51 -5.95 -6.29 -4.54
N SER A 52 -7.27 -6.13 -4.71
CA SER A 52 -8.22 -7.18 -5.03
C SER A 52 -8.60 -7.07 -6.51
N PHE A 53 -9.26 -8.10 -7.06
CA PHE A 53 -9.72 -8.10 -8.46
C PHE A 53 -10.59 -6.87 -8.81
N GLU A 54 -11.45 -6.43 -7.88
CA GLU A 54 -12.29 -5.23 -8.04
C GLU A 54 -11.46 -3.95 -8.30
N ASN A 55 -10.31 -3.80 -7.63
CA ASN A 55 -9.42 -2.65 -7.82
C ASN A 55 -8.66 -2.71 -9.16
N PHE A 56 -8.55 -3.89 -9.77
CA PHE A 56 -7.85 -4.08 -11.04
C PHE A 56 -8.71 -3.64 -12.21
N ASP A 57 -10.02 -3.92 -12.15
CA ASP A 57 -10.99 -3.50 -13.16
C ASP A 57 -11.19 -1.98 -13.16
N GLU A 58 -11.25 -1.33 -12.00
CA GLU A 58 -11.29 0.15 -11.91
C GLU A 58 -10.06 0.80 -12.56
N TYR A 59 -8.85 0.25 -12.37
CA TYR A 59 -7.64 0.80 -13.00
C TYR A 59 -7.65 0.65 -14.53
N ASN A 60 -8.13 -0.48 -15.05
CA ASN A 60 -8.13 -0.75 -16.48
C ASN A 60 -9.25 -0.02 -17.24
N ASN A 61 -10.38 0.27 -16.59
CA ASN A 61 -11.49 1.01 -17.19
C ASN A 61 -11.27 2.54 -17.25
N HIS A 62 -10.23 3.05 -16.58
CA HIS A 62 -9.87 4.48 -16.55
C HIS A 62 -8.58 4.80 -17.32
N LYS A 63 -8.10 3.87 -18.16
CA LYS A 63 -7.04 4.10 -19.17
C LYS A 63 -7.63 4.31 -20.55
#